data_AF-A0A6P0TGX1-F1
#
_entry.id   AF-A0A6P0TGX1-F1
#
_cell.length_a   1.000
_cell.length_b   1.000
_cell.length_c   1.000
_cell.angle_alpha   90.00
_cell.angle_beta   90.00
_cell.angle_gamma   90.00
#
_symmetry.space_group_name_H-M   'P 1'
#
loop_
_entity.id
_entity.type
_entity.pdbx_description
1 polymer ?
#
loop_
_entity_poly.entity_id
_entity_poly.type
_entity_poly.pdbx_seq_one_letter_code
_entity_poly.pdbx_strand_id
1 'polypeptide(L)'
;MNSFDRAKHVYVSPDFDEIIKDTIRFFNGTPVHPIPVPTRFHGTGIYAFYCIAKSGIYSRFNSVNRTAFHIPIYVGKAVPKGWRQARQSSSSDTKSYELNNRIREHSRSIELGEDINSSDFFCRFMILEGKESDLIGTVEAALIRKYQPIWNTLIDGFGNHDPGKGRYEQAKSDWDVCHPGRLWAEKCQGVHASKSDLLQSIEDFMNELNEEDT
;
A
#
# COMPACT_ATOMS: atom_id res chain seq x y z
N MET A 1 -6.32 34.10 -33.11
CA MET A 1 -5.94 33.25 -31.96
C MET A 1 -7.18 33.05 -31.11
N ASN A 2 -7.52 31.81 -30.77
CA ASN A 2 -8.55 31.57 -29.75
C ASN A 2 -8.03 32.09 -28.41
N SER A 3 -8.80 32.92 -27.71
CA SER A 3 -8.49 33.32 -26.35
C SER A 3 -8.53 32.10 -25.44
N PHE A 4 -7.51 31.93 -24.61
CA PHE A 4 -7.47 30.88 -23.61
C PHE A 4 -8.63 31.04 -22.60
N ASP A 5 -9.35 29.94 -22.33
CA ASP A 5 -10.42 29.88 -21.35
C ASP A 5 -10.30 28.57 -20.57
N ARG A 6 -9.81 28.66 -19.32
CA ARG A 6 -9.59 27.51 -18.44
C ARG A 6 -10.84 26.64 -18.28
N ALA A 7 -12.04 27.22 -18.23
CA ALA A 7 -13.26 26.48 -17.96
C ALA A 7 -13.54 25.41 -19.03
N LYS A 8 -13.11 25.65 -20.27
CA LYS A 8 -13.23 24.70 -21.39
C LYS A 8 -12.25 23.53 -21.33
N HIS A 9 -11.32 23.52 -20.38
CA HIS A 9 -10.32 22.47 -20.17
C HIS A 9 -10.55 21.67 -18.87
N VAL A 10 -11.59 21.98 -18.09
CA VAL A 10 -11.91 21.25 -16.85
C VAL A 10 -12.96 20.19 -17.16
N TYR A 11 -12.58 18.91 -17.07
CA TYR A 11 -13.53 17.81 -17.09
C TYR A 11 -14.09 17.59 -15.68
N VAL A 12 -15.42 17.55 -15.57
CA VAL A 12 -16.14 17.21 -14.33
C VAL A 12 -17.20 16.18 -14.68
N SER A 13 -17.24 15.08 -13.91
CA SER A 13 -18.30 14.08 -14.02
C SER A 13 -18.58 13.48 -12.65
N PRO A 14 -19.79 13.67 -12.11
CA PRO A 14 -20.21 13.05 -10.84
C PRO A 14 -20.15 11.52 -10.86
N ASP A 15 -20.36 10.91 -12.03
CA ASP A 15 -20.34 9.45 -12.19
C ASP A 15 -18.98 8.85 -11.83
N PHE A 16 -17.88 9.57 -12.08
CA PHE A 16 -16.56 9.12 -11.68
C PHE A 16 -16.42 9.01 -10.16
N ASP A 17 -16.98 9.96 -9.40
CA ASP A 17 -16.93 9.92 -7.94
C ASP A 17 -17.72 8.73 -7.39
N GLU A 18 -18.89 8.45 -7.95
CA GLU A 18 -19.70 7.29 -7.57
C GLU A 18 -19.03 5.96 -7.90
N ILE A 19 -18.35 5.84 -9.06
CA ILE A 19 -17.54 4.67 -9.39
C ILE A 19 -16.44 4.45 -8.35
N ILE A 20 -15.74 5.51 -7.93
CA ILE A 20 -14.69 5.39 -6.91
C ILE A 20 -15.29 4.98 -5.55
N LYS A 21 -16.41 5.57 -5.13
CA LYS A 21 -17.10 5.16 -3.89
C LYS A 21 -17.53 3.69 -3.93
N ASP A 22 -18.05 3.23 -5.06
CA ASP A 22 -18.46 1.84 -5.24
C ASP A 22 -17.28 0.88 -5.16
N THR A 23 -16.16 1.18 -5.84
CA THR A 23 -14.95 0.35 -5.75
C THR A 23 -14.38 0.28 -4.32
N ILE A 24 -14.42 1.36 -3.56
CA ILE A 24 -14.03 1.37 -2.14
C ILE A 24 -14.98 0.51 -1.31
N ARG A 25 -16.30 0.60 -1.55
CA ARG A 25 -17.30 -0.23 -0.87
C ARG A 25 -17.08 -1.71 -1.16
N PHE A 26 -16.85 -2.06 -2.42
CA PHE A 26 -16.50 -3.41 -2.84
C PHE A 26 -15.23 -3.90 -2.14
N PHE A 27 -14.15 -3.10 -2.16
CA PHE A 27 -12.88 -3.43 -1.50
C PHE A 27 -13.06 -3.75 -0.01
N ASN A 28 -13.84 -2.93 0.71
CA ASN A 28 -14.16 -3.12 2.12
C ASN A 28 -15.08 -4.32 2.40
N GLY A 29 -15.79 -4.81 1.39
CA GLY A 29 -16.63 -6.00 1.46
C GLY A 29 -15.92 -7.31 1.15
N THR A 30 -14.69 -7.27 0.61
CA THR A 30 -13.93 -8.50 0.27
C THR A 30 -13.60 -9.38 1.49
N PRO A 31 -13.20 -10.64 1.32
CA PRO A 31 -12.70 -11.44 2.44
C PRO A 31 -11.34 -10.93 2.94
N VAL A 32 -11.10 -11.06 4.25
CA VAL A 32 -9.78 -10.82 4.86
C VAL A 32 -9.01 -12.12 4.91
N HIS A 33 -7.71 -12.07 4.59
CA HIS A 33 -6.81 -13.21 4.59
C HIS A 33 -5.57 -12.93 5.45
N PRO A 34 -4.96 -13.96 6.08
CA PRO A 34 -3.62 -13.83 6.64
C PRO A 34 -2.61 -13.56 5.52
N ILE A 35 -1.45 -13.01 5.88
CA ILE A 35 -0.32 -12.88 4.96
C ILE A 35 0.80 -13.89 5.30
N PRO A 36 1.43 -14.52 4.28
CA PRO A 36 1.06 -14.47 2.87
C PRO A 36 -0.28 -15.18 2.59
N VAL A 37 -0.96 -14.79 1.51
CA VAL A 37 -2.20 -15.47 1.09
C VAL A 37 -1.89 -16.95 0.80
N PRO A 38 -2.63 -17.92 1.41
CA PRO A 38 -2.28 -19.33 1.33
C PRO A 38 -2.33 -19.90 -0.09
N THR A 39 -3.28 -19.43 -0.90
CA THR A 39 -3.50 -19.90 -2.26
C THR A 39 -2.97 -18.90 -3.27
N ARG A 40 -2.22 -19.39 -4.26
CA ARG A 40 -1.77 -18.57 -5.38
C ARG A 40 -2.95 -18.23 -6.29
N PHE A 41 -3.05 -16.98 -6.71
CA PHE A 41 -4.10 -16.49 -7.60
C PHE A 41 -3.53 -15.60 -8.71
N HIS A 42 -4.28 -15.49 -9.80
CA HIS A 42 -3.93 -14.64 -10.94
C HIS A 42 -4.54 -13.25 -10.80
N GLY A 43 -3.94 -12.27 -11.49
CA GLY A 43 -4.51 -10.95 -11.67
C GLY A 43 -3.60 -9.80 -11.25
N THR A 44 -4.09 -8.61 -11.56
CA THR A 44 -3.56 -7.30 -11.18
C THR A 44 -4.62 -6.57 -10.39
N GLY A 45 -4.23 -5.56 -9.61
CA GLY A 45 -5.21 -4.88 -8.77
C GLY A 45 -4.57 -4.18 -7.59
N ILE A 46 -5.34 -4.14 -6.50
CA ILE A 46 -5.04 -3.36 -5.30
C ILE A 46 -5.12 -4.26 -4.09
N TYR A 47 -4.29 -3.99 -3.09
CA TYR A 47 -4.30 -4.67 -1.80
C TYR A 47 -4.06 -3.67 -0.68
N ALA A 48 -4.47 -4.05 0.52
CA ALA A 48 -4.20 -3.31 1.73
C ALA A 48 -3.78 -4.28 2.82
N PHE A 49 -2.85 -3.87 3.65
CA PHE A 49 -2.44 -4.56 4.86
C PHE A 49 -3.03 -3.91 6.08
N TYR A 50 -3.37 -4.74 7.05
CA TYR A 50 -3.94 -4.34 8.32
C TYR A 50 -3.11 -4.98 9.43
N CYS A 51 -2.89 -4.22 10.50
CA CYS A 51 -2.20 -4.66 11.71
C CYS A 51 -3.21 -4.87 12.84
N ILE A 52 -3.02 -5.91 13.65
CA ILE A 52 -3.76 -6.15 14.90
C ILE A 52 -2.81 -6.42 16.08
N ALA A 53 -1.56 -5.97 16.01
CA ALA A 53 -0.55 -6.22 17.03
C ALA A 53 -1.00 -5.73 18.40
N LYS A 54 -0.81 -6.54 19.46
CA LYS A 54 -1.24 -6.19 20.83
C LYS A 54 -0.17 -5.43 21.63
N SER A 55 1.02 -5.30 21.06
CA SER A 55 2.21 -4.71 21.69
C SER A 55 3.08 -4.04 20.65
N GLY A 56 4.03 -3.23 21.10
CA GLY A 56 4.94 -2.50 20.20
C GLY A 56 4.33 -1.22 19.63
N ILE A 57 5.07 -0.61 18.70
CA ILE A 57 4.82 0.75 18.20
C ILE A 57 3.53 0.87 17.37
N TYR A 58 2.97 -0.27 16.95
CA TYR A 58 1.71 -0.35 16.19
C TYR A 58 0.55 -0.93 16.99
N SER A 59 0.70 -1.04 18.32
CA SER A 59 -0.27 -1.73 19.17
C SER A 59 -1.67 -1.13 19.17
N ARG A 60 -1.79 0.17 18.87
CA ARG A 60 -3.10 0.85 18.83
C ARG A 60 -3.96 0.44 17.65
N PHE A 61 -3.38 -0.14 16.59
CA PHE A 61 -4.21 -0.77 15.57
C PHE A 61 -5.02 -1.95 16.11
N ASN A 62 -4.65 -2.57 17.25
CA ASN A 62 -5.48 -3.62 17.84
C ASN A 62 -6.87 -3.14 18.21
N SER A 63 -7.02 -1.93 18.79
CA SER A 63 -8.33 -1.41 19.19
C SER A 63 -9.18 -1.08 17.96
N VAL A 64 -8.60 -0.36 17.00
CA VAL A 64 -9.24 0.08 15.75
C VAL A 64 -9.68 -1.12 14.90
N ASN A 65 -8.82 -2.12 14.76
CA ASN A 65 -9.04 -3.28 13.90
C ASN A 65 -9.61 -4.52 14.65
N ARG A 66 -10.02 -4.37 15.92
CA ARG A 66 -10.38 -5.49 16.80
C ARG A 66 -11.57 -6.31 16.31
N THR A 67 -12.63 -5.61 15.91
CA THR A 67 -13.94 -6.18 15.58
C THR A 67 -14.17 -6.24 14.07
N ALA A 68 -13.49 -5.36 13.33
CA ALA A 68 -13.43 -5.38 11.88
C ALA A 68 -12.15 -4.67 11.43
N PHE A 69 -11.65 -5.04 10.26
CA PHE A 69 -10.44 -4.47 9.64
C PHE A 69 -10.76 -3.11 9.02
N HIS A 70 -10.82 -2.06 9.84
CA HIS A 70 -11.26 -0.71 9.47
C HIS A 70 -10.17 0.13 8.81
N ILE A 71 -8.99 0.20 9.43
CA ILE A 71 -7.91 1.09 9.00
C ILE A 71 -6.70 0.26 8.57
N PRO A 72 -6.31 0.30 7.29
CA PRO A 72 -5.09 -0.34 6.82
C PRO A 72 -3.85 0.42 7.33
N ILE A 73 -2.77 -0.32 7.58
CA ILE A 73 -1.44 0.23 7.83
C ILE A 73 -0.73 0.60 6.51
N TYR A 74 -1.10 -0.05 5.41
CA TYR A 74 -0.57 0.18 4.07
C TYR A 74 -1.58 -0.18 2.99
N VAL A 75 -1.55 0.56 1.88
CA VAL A 75 -2.27 0.28 0.64
C VAL A 75 -1.26 0.29 -0.51
N GLY A 76 -1.37 -0.68 -1.41
CA GLY A 76 -0.54 -0.73 -2.61
C GLY A 76 -1.25 -1.36 -3.81
N LYS A 77 -0.63 -1.22 -4.97
CA LYS A 77 -1.10 -1.80 -6.22
C LYS A 77 -0.11 -2.76 -6.87
N ALA A 78 -0.62 -3.53 -7.82
CA ALA A 78 0.17 -4.29 -8.78
C ALA A 78 -0.47 -4.16 -10.16
N VAL A 79 0.27 -3.60 -11.13
CA VAL A 79 -0.20 -3.33 -12.49
C VAL A 79 0.37 -4.35 -13.48
N PRO A 80 -0.27 -4.56 -14.65
CA PRO A 80 0.25 -5.46 -15.67
C PRO A 80 1.67 -5.09 -16.13
N LYS A 81 2.49 -6.09 -16.46
CA LYS A 81 3.78 -5.84 -17.12
C LYS A 81 3.54 -5.16 -18.47
N GLY A 82 4.33 -4.14 -18.79
CA GLY A 82 4.17 -3.39 -20.03
C GLY A 82 3.02 -2.39 -20.03
N TRP A 83 2.34 -2.16 -18.89
CA TRP A 83 1.31 -1.13 -18.71
C TRP A 83 1.68 0.22 -19.34
N ARG A 84 2.91 0.68 -19.08
CA ARG A 84 3.43 1.96 -19.58
C ARG A 84 3.71 2.01 -21.08
N GLN A 85 3.72 0.87 -21.76
CA GLN A 85 4.08 0.77 -23.18
C GLN A 85 2.86 0.49 -24.08
N ALA A 86 1.64 0.45 -23.52
CA ALA A 86 0.41 0.15 -24.24
C ALA A 86 0.51 -1.11 -25.13
N ARG A 87 1.40 -2.05 -24.76
CA ARG A 87 1.53 -3.31 -25.49
C ARG A 87 0.21 -4.03 -25.29
N GLN A 88 -0.56 -4.18 -26.36
CA GLN A 88 -1.73 -5.04 -26.37
C GLN A 88 -1.29 -6.37 -25.76
N SER A 89 -1.88 -6.75 -24.64
CA SER A 89 -1.76 -8.09 -24.08
C SER A 89 -2.28 -9.05 -25.15
N SER A 90 -1.39 -9.46 -26.04
CA SER A 90 -1.65 -10.46 -27.05
C SER A 90 -1.97 -11.74 -26.30
N SER A 91 -3.23 -12.17 -26.40
CA SER A 91 -3.89 -13.30 -25.75
C SER A 91 -4.44 -13.07 -24.33
N SER A 92 -5.75 -13.27 -24.21
CA SER A 92 -6.52 -13.48 -22.98
C SER A 92 -6.06 -14.69 -22.14
N ASP A 93 -5.07 -15.45 -22.60
CA ASP A 93 -4.58 -16.68 -21.96
C ASP A 93 -3.33 -16.48 -21.08
N THR A 94 -2.71 -15.30 -21.10
CA THR A 94 -1.51 -15.06 -20.29
C THR A 94 -1.87 -14.70 -18.86
N LYS A 95 -1.97 -15.73 -18.03
CA LYS A 95 -2.17 -15.66 -16.59
C LYS A 95 -1.08 -14.81 -15.89
N SER A 96 -1.43 -13.57 -15.54
CA SER A 96 -0.59 -12.67 -14.73
C SER A 96 -0.67 -13.03 -13.24
N TYR A 97 0.40 -12.82 -12.48
CA TYR A 97 0.45 -13.07 -11.03
C TYR A 97 0.97 -11.85 -10.24
N GLU A 98 0.98 -10.66 -10.84
CA GLU A 98 1.62 -9.48 -10.25
C GLU A 98 1.08 -9.15 -8.86
N LEU A 99 -0.24 -9.20 -8.65
CA LEU A 99 -0.85 -8.89 -7.35
C LEU A 99 -0.44 -9.91 -6.27
N ASN A 100 -0.52 -11.20 -6.59
CA ASN A 100 -0.10 -12.26 -5.67
C ASN A 100 1.39 -12.15 -5.33
N ASN A 101 2.25 -11.95 -6.33
CA ASN A 101 3.69 -11.80 -6.15
C ASN A 101 4.01 -10.59 -5.27
N ARG A 102 3.31 -9.46 -5.49
CA ARG A 102 3.53 -8.23 -4.72
C ARG A 102 3.13 -8.38 -3.25
N ILE A 103 1.98 -9.00 -2.98
CA ILE A 103 1.57 -9.30 -1.60
C ILE A 103 2.60 -10.21 -0.93
N ARG A 104 3.07 -11.26 -1.60
CA ARG A 104 4.09 -12.18 -1.06
C ARG A 104 5.42 -11.48 -0.79
N GLU A 105 5.85 -10.60 -1.68
CA GLU A 105 7.06 -9.80 -1.51
C GLU A 105 7.00 -8.92 -0.26
N HIS A 106 5.90 -8.21 -0.07
CA HIS A 106 5.72 -7.37 1.11
C HIS A 106 5.47 -8.18 2.39
N SER A 107 4.83 -9.35 2.30
CA SER A 107 4.74 -10.29 3.42
C SER A 107 6.13 -10.69 3.91
N ARG A 108 7.06 -10.98 2.98
CA ARG A 108 8.46 -11.28 3.32
C ARG A 108 9.18 -10.07 3.91
N SER A 109 8.86 -8.86 3.48
CA SER A 109 9.44 -7.64 4.08
C SER A 109 9.00 -7.50 5.53
N ILE A 110 7.72 -7.75 5.84
CA ILE A 110 7.20 -7.76 7.22
C ILE A 110 7.86 -8.87 8.05
N GLU A 111 8.02 -10.07 7.50
CA GLU A 111 8.67 -11.19 8.18
C GLU A 111 10.13 -10.90 8.56
N LEU A 112 10.83 -10.11 7.74
CA LEU A 112 12.22 -9.71 8.00
C LEU A 112 12.34 -8.52 8.95
N GLY A 113 11.31 -7.69 9.07
CA GLY A 113 11.36 -6.45 9.85
C GLY A 113 11.43 -6.73 11.35
N GLU A 114 12.41 -6.13 12.02
CA GLU A 114 12.49 -6.16 13.48
C GLU A 114 11.30 -5.40 14.13
N ASP A 115 10.99 -5.79 15.37
CA ASP A 115 9.93 -5.20 16.22
C ASP A 115 8.50 -5.30 15.68
N ILE A 116 8.27 -6.13 14.64
CA ILE A 116 6.95 -6.49 14.11
C ILE A 116 6.83 -8.00 13.96
N ASN A 117 5.61 -8.52 14.14
CA ASN A 117 5.33 -9.95 14.01
C ASN A 117 4.36 -10.18 12.84
N SER A 118 4.77 -10.99 11.87
CA SER A 118 3.97 -11.26 10.68
C SER A 118 2.60 -11.89 10.98
N SER A 119 2.44 -12.60 12.10
CA SER A 119 1.14 -13.16 12.52
C SER A 119 0.08 -12.11 12.86
N ASP A 120 0.50 -10.87 13.12
CA ASP A 120 -0.38 -9.77 13.45
C ASP A 120 -0.88 -9.02 12.19
N PHE A 121 -0.50 -9.47 11.00
CA PHE A 121 -0.84 -8.82 9.73
C PHE A 121 -1.79 -9.64 8.86
N PHE A 122 -2.71 -8.90 8.24
CA PHE A 122 -3.75 -9.43 7.37
C PHE A 122 -3.88 -8.57 6.12
N CYS A 123 -4.50 -9.11 5.08
CA CYS A 123 -4.74 -8.37 3.85
C CYS A 123 -6.17 -8.49 3.32
N ARG A 124 -6.59 -7.43 2.65
CA ARG A 124 -7.66 -7.45 1.64
C ARG A 124 -7.04 -7.18 0.29
N PHE A 125 -7.65 -7.71 -0.76
CA PHE A 125 -7.24 -7.41 -2.13
C PHE A 125 -8.43 -7.47 -3.08
N MET A 126 -8.35 -6.71 -4.16
CA MET A 126 -9.32 -6.66 -5.24
C MET A 126 -8.57 -6.82 -6.55
N ILE A 127 -8.99 -7.81 -7.35
CA ILE A 127 -8.48 -8.03 -8.70
C ILE A 127 -9.30 -7.15 -9.66
N LEU A 128 -8.60 -6.43 -10.53
CA LEU A 128 -9.16 -5.56 -11.56
C LEU A 128 -8.65 -6.05 -12.92
N GLU A 129 -9.57 -6.55 -13.75
CA GLU A 129 -9.31 -7.10 -15.08
C GLU A 129 -10.01 -6.25 -16.14
N GLY A 130 -9.73 -6.50 -17.43
CA GLY A 130 -10.40 -5.77 -18.51
C GLY A 130 -10.20 -4.26 -18.43
N LYS A 131 -11.28 -3.50 -18.62
CA LYS A 131 -11.26 -2.02 -18.60
C LYS A 131 -11.08 -1.48 -17.18
N GLU A 132 -11.52 -2.23 -16.18
CA GLU A 132 -11.43 -1.88 -14.77
C GLU A 132 -9.97 -1.81 -14.30
N SER A 133 -9.05 -2.49 -15.01
CA SER A 133 -7.61 -2.37 -14.75
C SER A 133 -7.07 -0.94 -14.94
N ASP A 134 -7.72 -0.11 -15.76
CA ASP A 134 -7.39 1.32 -15.93
C ASP A 134 -7.61 2.13 -14.64
N LEU A 135 -8.44 1.62 -13.73
CA LEU A 135 -8.77 2.26 -12.46
C LEU A 135 -7.81 1.91 -11.32
N ILE A 136 -6.87 0.97 -11.51
CA ILE A 136 -5.98 0.49 -10.44
C ILE A 136 -5.28 1.66 -9.73
N GLY A 137 -4.71 2.59 -10.50
CA GLY A 137 -4.02 3.76 -9.92
C GLY A 137 -4.97 4.72 -9.21
N THR A 138 -6.15 4.94 -9.77
CA THR A 138 -7.15 5.87 -9.21
C THR A 138 -7.71 5.37 -7.89
N VAL A 139 -8.04 4.08 -7.82
CA VAL A 139 -8.61 3.47 -6.63
C VAL A 139 -7.57 3.30 -5.52
N GLU A 140 -6.31 2.96 -5.84
CA GLU A 140 -5.22 2.98 -4.84
C GLU A 140 -5.09 4.37 -4.21
N ALA A 141 -5.02 5.42 -5.04
CA ALA A 141 -4.92 6.79 -4.56
C ALA A 141 -6.16 7.20 -3.74
N ALA A 142 -7.35 6.71 -4.09
CA ALA A 142 -8.58 6.98 -3.34
C ALA A 142 -8.59 6.28 -1.97
N LEU A 143 -8.10 5.04 -1.89
CA LEU A 143 -7.94 4.32 -0.63
C LEU A 143 -6.88 4.97 0.27
N ILE A 144 -5.73 5.37 -0.28
CA ILE A 144 -4.71 6.11 0.48
C ILE A 144 -5.29 7.43 0.99
N ARG A 145 -6.00 8.21 0.15
CA ARG A 145 -6.64 9.45 0.58
C ARG A 145 -7.68 9.24 1.68
N LYS A 146 -8.46 8.17 1.59
CA LYS A 146 -9.51 7.85 2.56
C LYS A 146 -8.96 7.42 3.91
N TYR A 147 -7.92 6.60 3.92
CA TYR A 147 -7.45 5.92 5.12
C TYR A 147 -6.17 6.49 5.73
N GLN A 148 -5.47 7.35 4.98
CA GLN A 148 -4.16 7.90 5.36
C GLN A 148 -3.22 6.85 6.02
N PRO A 149 -2.99 5.68 5.39
CA PRO A 149 -2.26 4.60 6.04
C PRO A 149 -0.84 5.02 6.40
N ILE A 150 -0.41 4.74 7.63
CA ILE A 150 0.87 5.25 8.17
C ILE A 150 2.09 4.90 7.29
N TRP A 151 2.13 3.71 6.67
CA TRP A 151 3.24 3.30 5.79
C TRP A 151 3.15 3.87 4.36
N ASN A 152 2.11 4.64 4.06
CA ASN A 152 1.99 5.42 2.83
C ASN A 152 2.23 6.92 3.05
N THR A 153 1.91 7.44 4.25
CA THR A 153 1.79 8.89 4.49
C THR A 153 2.84 9.43 5.46
N LEU A 154 3.34 8.62 6.40
CA LEU A 154 4.26 9.05 7.45
C LEU A 154 5.60 8.30 7.39
N ILE A 155 5.55 6.97 7.35
CA ILE A 155 6.73 6.10 7.35
C ILE A 155 6.94 5.53 5.96
N ASP A 156 7.64 6.28 5.11
CA ASP A 156 7.84 5.92 3.71
C ASP A 156 8.84 4.76 3.52
N GLY A 157 8.71 4.08 2.38
CA GLY A 157 9.69 3.12 1.88
C GLY A 157 9.35 1.65 2.10
N PHE A 158 8.21 1.33 2.71
CA PHE A 158 7.73 -0.06 2.76
C PHE A 158 7.63 -0.68 1.35
N GLY A 159 7.10 0.10 0.40
CA GLY A 159 6.93 -0.29 -1.00
C GLY A 159 8.23 -0.42 -1.81
N ASN A 160 9.40 -0.05 -1.26
CA ASN A 160 10.65 -0.01 -1.99
C ASN A 160 11.17 -1.42 -2.35
N HIS A 161 11.84 -1.49 -3.50
CA HIS A 161 12.66 -2.64 -3.90
C HIS A 161 14.13 -2.35 -3.63
N ASP A 162 14.98 -3.38 -3.70
CA ASP A 162 16.43 -3.19 -3.75
C ASP A 162 16.78 -2.19 -4.87
N PRO A 163 17.44 -1.06 -4.53
CA PRO A 163 17.82 -0.10 -5.54
C PRO A 163 18.88 -0.66 -6.50
N GLY A 164 19.57 -1.72 -6.14
CA GLY A 164 20.57 -2.36 -6.97
C GLY A 164 21.85 -1.54 -7.13
N LYS A 165 22.81 -2.14 -7.84
CA LYS A 165 24.16 -1.62 -7.98
C LYS A 165 24.16 -0.19 -8.54
N GLY A 166 24.93 0.70 -7.91
CA GLY A 166 25.09 2.09 -8.32
C GLY A 166 24.06 3.06 -7.76
N ARG A 167 23.10 2.58 -6.96
CA ARG A 167 22.11 3.42 -6.27
C ARG A 167 22.19 3.31 -4.75
N TYR A 168 23.26 2.74 -4.20
CA TYR A 168 23.45 2.60 -2.75
C TYR A 168 23.93 3.88 -2.05
N GLU A 169 24.27 4.94 -2.79
CA GLU A 169 24.54 6.27 -2.20
C GLU A 169 23.29 6.94 -1.61
N GLN A 170 22.09 6.42 -1.90
CA GLN A 170 20.86 6.94 -1.32
C GLN A 170 20.72 6.55 0.16
N ALA A 171 19.85 7.25 0.86
CA ALA A 171 19.53 6.97 2.25
C ALA A 171 18.72 5.68 2.41
N LYS A 172 18.85 5.05 3.58
CA LYS A 172 17.91 4.03 4.06
C LYS A 172 16.53 4.68 4.22
N SER A 173 15.45 3.98 3.85
CA SER A 173 14.10 4.52 3.99
C SER A 173 13.65 4.55 5.45
N ASP A 174 12.67 5.39 5.79
CA ASP A 174 12.17 5.51 7.16
C ASP A 174 11.62 4.17 7.67
N TRP A 175 10.92 3.42 6.81
CA TRP A 175 10.46 2.08 7.14
C TRP A 175 11.63 1.14 7.49
N ASP A 176 12.74 1.20 6.75
CA ASP A 176 13.94 0.38 7.04
C ASP A 176 14.71 0.85 8.28
N VAL A 177 14.60 2.13 8.66
CA VAL A 177 15.16 2.66 9.92
C VAL A 177 14.34 2.16 11.11
N CYS A 178 13.01 2.19 11.01
CA CYS A 178 12.10 1.67 12.04
C CYS A 178 12.18 0.14 12.14
N HIS A 179 12.23 -0.56 11.00
CA HIS A 179 12.16 -2.02 10.87
C HIS A 179 13.35 -2.56 10.07
N PRO A 180 14.56 -2.56 10.66
CA PRO A 180 15.72 -3.16 10.00
C PRO A 180 15.48 -4.65 9.70
N GLY A 181 16.17 -5.18 8.68
CA GLY A 181 16.08 -6.60 8.31
C GLY A 181 16.13 -6.87 6.80
N ARG A 182 15.75 -5.90 5.96
CA ARG A 182 15.97 -5.99 4.51
C ARG A 182 17.46 -5.80 4.21
N LEU A 183 18.15 -6.89 3.84
CA LEU A 183 19.61 -6.89 3.60
C LEU A 183 20.13 -5.82 2.63
N TRP A 184 19.32 -5.39 1.66
CA TRP A 184 19.72 -4.35 0.71
C TRP A 184 19.70 -2.95 1.33
N ALA A 185 18.90 -2.73 2.37
CA ALA A 185 18.81 -1.44 3.04
C ALA A 185 20.06 -1.14 3.86
N GLU A 186 20.75 -2.17 4.37
CA GLU A 186 22.06 -2.03 5.05
C GLU A 186 23.20 -1.62 4.11
N LYS A 187 22.98 -1.72 2.80
CA LYS A 187 23.96 -1.25 1.81
C LYS A 187 23.82 0.24 1.52
N CYS A 188 22.70 0.86 1.88
CA CYS A 188 22.45 2.29 1.67
C CYS A 188 23.38 3.13 2.55
N GLN A 189 24.03 4.13 1.95
CA GLN A 189 25.09 4.93 2.58
C GLN A 189 24.67 6.38 2.86
N GLY A 190 23.53 6.81 2.30
CA GLY A 190 23.03 8.16 2.50
C GLY A 190 22.55 8.39 3.94
N VAL A 191 22.57 9.65 4.37
CA VAL A 191 22.06 10.08 5.68
C VAL A 191 20.56 9.83 5.74
N HIS A 192 20.12 9.00 6.69
CA HIS A 192 18.71 8.66 6.92
C HIS A 192 18.15 9.43 8.13
N ALA A 193 16.83 9.44 8.27
CA ALA A 193 16.17 10.05 9.41
C ALA A 193 16.56 9.39 10.75
N SER A 194 16.41 10.14 11.85
CA SER A 194 16.66 9.62 13.19
C SER A 194 15.58 8.61 13.58
N LYS A 195 15.99 7.43 14.06
CA LYS A 195 15.03 6.42 14.57
C LYS A 195 14.17 6.98 15.70
N SER A 196 14.73 7.82 16.59
CA SER A 196 13.95 8.43 17.69
C SER A 196 12.81 9.30 17.17
N ASP A 197 13.08 10.11 16.15
CA ASP A 197 12.13 11.10 15.64
C ASP A 197 11.02 10.42 14.85
N LEU A 198 11.37 9.37 14.11
CA LEU A 198 10.39 8.50 13.44
C LEU A 198 9.50 7.78 14.46
N LEU A 199 10.08 7.24 15.55
CA LEU A 199 9.32 6.59 16.60
C LEU A 199 8.38 7.55 17.33
N GLN A 200 8.82 8.79 17.59
CA GLN A 200 7.96 9.84 18.14
C GLN A 200 6.80 10.16 17.19
N SER A 201 7.10 10.30 15.89
CA SER A 201 6.06 10.57 14.88
C SER A 201 5.03 9.44 14.79
N ILE A 202 5.47 8.18 14.92
CA ILE A 202 4.56 7.02 14.99
C ILE A 202 3.71 7.10 16.25
N GLU A 203 4.29 7.44 17.40
CA GLU A 203 3.53 7.59 18.65
C GLU A 203 2.45 8.68 18.54
N ASP A 204 2.80 9.82 17.97
CA ASP A 204 1.88 10.95 17.76
C ASP A 204 0.71 10.53 16.84
N PHE A 205 1.00 9.89 15.71
CA PHE A 205 -0.02 9.33 14.82
C PHE A 205 -0.93 8.31 15.53
N MET A 206 -0.35 7.45 16.37
CA MET A 206 -1.10 6.45 17.12
C MET A 206 -2.01 7.10 18.18
N ASN A 207 -1.62 8.25 18.74
CA ASN A 207 -2.46 9.00 19.66
C ASN A 207 -3.71 9.56 18.97
N GLU A 208 -3.56 10.11 17.76
CA GLU A 208 -4.66 10.67 16.97
C GLU A 208 -5.68 9.59 16.53
N LEU A 209 -5.22 8.37 16.22
CA LEU A 209 -6.10 7.24 15.85
C LEU A 209 -7.19 6.89 16.87
N ASN A 210 -7.03 7.28 18.14
CA ASN A 210 -8.03 7.02 19.18
C ASN A 210 -9.06 8.14 19.32
N GLU A 211 -8.77 9.37 18.86
CA GLU A 211 -9.64 10.53 19.07
C GLU A 211 -10.83 10.55 18.10
N GLU A 212 -10.70 9.95 16.92
CA GLU A 212 -11.76 9.92 15.90
C GLU A 212 -12.79 8.79 16.12
N ASP A 213 -12.54 7.86 17.05
CA ASP A 213 -13.41 6.71 17.38
C ASP A 213 -14.04 6.79 18.81
N THR A 214 -13.96 7.95 19.47
CA THR A 214 -14.70 8.30 20.71
C THR A 214 -15.66 9.46 20.50
#